data_AF-K5BR94-F1
#
_entry.id   AF-K5BR94-F1
#
_cell.length_a   1.000
_cell.length_b   1.000
_cell.length_c   1.000
_cell.angle_alpha   90.00
_cell.angle_beta   90.00
_cell.angle_gamma   90.00
#
_symmetry.space_group_name_H-M   'P 1'
#
loop_
_entity.id
_entity.type
_entity.pdbx_description
1 polymer ?
#
loop_
_entity_poly.entity_id
_entity_poly.type
_entity_poly.pdbx_seq_one_letter_code
_entity_poly.pdbx_strand_id
1 'polypeptide(L)'
;MENTNSINVLEALVSNNRSELGKTFGVGMFVSETDTPEQVKAKCKSFVARFETYIANLNVIINSGDELASEMRKARVKRLYSALDENEKEDIKALLN
;
A
#
# COMPACT_ATOMS: atom_id res chain seq x y z
N MET A 1 14.70 27.51 8.45
CA MET A 1 13.84 26.94 9.49
C MET A 1 12.41 27.28 9.12
N GLU A 2 11.72 26.36 8.46
CA GLU A 2 10.30 26.56 8.11
C GLU A 2 9.41 26.10 9.26
N ASN A 3 8.41 26.94 9.50
CA ASN A 3 7.49 26.93 10.63
C ASN A 3 6.86 25.56 10.85
N THR A 4 7.20 24.91 11.97
CA THR A 4 6.47 23.75 12.49
C THR A 4 5.06 24.18 12.86
N ASN A 5 4.11 24.12 11.91
CA ASN A 5 2.73 23.85 12.25
C ASN A 5 2.73 22.43 12.85
N SER A 6 3.02 22.36 14.15
CA SER A 6 2.83 21.18 14.96
C SER A 6 1.35 20.82 14.87
N ILE A 7 0.99 19.95 13.94
CA ILE A 7 -0.37 19.41 13.84
C ILE A 7 -0.71 18.86 15.22
N ASN A 8 -1.77 19.38 15.82
CA ASN A 8 -2.29 18.85 17.06
C ASN A 8 -2.87 17.46 16.77
N VAL A 9 -2.04 16.42 16.91
CA VAL A 9 -2.38 15.05 16.49
C VAL A 9 -3.58 14.49 17.24
N LEU A 10 -3.85 14.95 18.47
CA LEU A 10 -5.02 14.53 19.24
C LEU A 10 -6.30 15.16 18.65
N GLU A 11 -6.26 16.45 18.33
CA GLU A 11 -7.36 17.15 17.67
C GLU A 11 -7.66 16.57 16.29
N ALA A 12 -6.64 16.34 15.47
CA ALA A 12 -6.79 15.70 14.17
C ALA A 12 -7.41 14.29 14.30
N LEU A 13 -7.01 13.52 15.31
CA LEU A 13 -7.52 12.17 15.55
C LEU A 13 -9.01 12.14 15.92
N VAL A 14 -9.49 13.13 16.69
CA VAL A 14 -10.89 13.22 17.12
C VAL A 14 -11.75 14.13 16.24
N SER A 15 -11.15 14.78 15.24
CA SER A 15 -11.83 15.72 14.32
C SER A 15 -12.97 15.10 13.51
N ASN A 16 -13.02 13.77 13.39
CA ASN A 16 -13.88 13.02 12.48
C ASN A 16 -13.77 13.47 10.99
N ASN A 17 -12.76 14.29 10.68
CA ASN A 17 -12.51 14.79 9.34
C ASN A 17 -11.63 13.79 8.58
N ARG A 18 -12.24 13.02 7.68
CA ARG A 18 -11.53 11.99 6.90
C ARG A 18 -10.33 12.53 6.11
N SER A 19 -10.39 13.78 5.63
CA SER A 19 -9.28 14.39 4.90
C SER A 19 -8.09 14.66 5.84
N GLU A 20 -8.36 15.19 7.02
CA GLU A 20 -7.35 15.50 8.04
C GLU A 20 -6.76 14.25 8.66
N LEU A 21 -7.60 13.25 8.96
CA LEU A 21 -7.19 11.92 9.40
C LEU A 21 -6.30 11.24 8.36
N GLY A 22 -6.70 11.27 7.08
CA GLY A 22 -5.92 10.69 6.00
C GLY A 22 -4.55 11.34 5.81
N LYS A 23 -4.46 12.67 5.96
CA LYS A 23 -3.19 13.41 5.89
C LYS A 23 -2.28 13.12 7.08
N THR A 24 -2.85 12.96 8.28
CA THR A 24 -2.08 12.83 9.53
C THR A 24 -1.65 11.38 9.80
N PHE A 25 -2.53 10.41 9.55
CA PHE A 25 -2.34 9.01 9.95
C PHE A 25 -2.36 8.01 8.79
N GLY A 26 -2.56 8.49 7.55
CA GLY A 26 -2.78 7.64 6.39
C GLY A 26 -4.22 7.15 6.28
N VAL A 27 -4.52 6.47 5.15
CA VAL A 27 -5.88 6.03 4.84
C VAL A 27 -6.34 4.93 5.80
N GLY A 28 -7.55 5.09 6.33
CA GLY A 28 -8.27 4.06 7.07
C GLY A 28 -8.28 4.24 8.59
N MET A 29 -7.53 5.20 9.15
CA MET A 29 -7.65 5.52 10.58
C MET A 29 -9.00 6.19 10.84
N PHE A 30 -9.78 5.63 11.77
CA PHE A 30 -11.07 6.17 12.16
C PHE A 30 -11.34 5.93 13.65
N VAL A 31 -11.70 7.01 14.34
CA VAL A 31 -12.15 7.00 15.73
C VAL A 31 -13.62 7.39 15.75
N SER A 32 -14.43 6.59 16.43
CA SER A 32 -15.83 6.88 16.71
C SER A 32 -15.93 7.83 17.90
N GLU A 33 -16.93 8.71 17.90
CA GLU A 33 -17.27 9.56 19.05
C GLU A 33 -17.59 8.74 20.32
N THR A 34 -17.97 7.47 20.15
CA THR A 34 -18.28 6.54 21.24
C THR A 34 -17.09 5.70 21.71
N ASP A 35 -15.93 5.80 21.07
CA ASP A 35 -14.76 5.02 21.47
C ASP A 35 -14.22 5.53 22.82
N THR A 36 -13.83 4.61 23.70
CA THR A 36 -13.07 4.98 24.91
C THR A 36 -11.61 5.29 24.57
N PRO A 37 -10.89 6.07 25.41
CA PRO A 37 -9.47 6.33 25.21
C PRO A 37 -8.63 5.05 25.05
N GLU A 38 -8.97 3.97 25.74
CA GLU A 38 -8.30 2.66 25.64
C GLU A 38 -8.53 2.01 24.28
N GLN A 39 -9.76 2.08 23.75
CA GLN A 39 -10.09 1.59 22.42
C GLN A 39 -9.34 2.38 21.34
N VAL A 40 -9.25 3.71 21.48
CA VAL A 40 -8.47 4.56 20.57
C VAL A 40 -6.99 4.19 20.60
N LYS A 41 -6.39 4.03 21.79
CA LYS A 41 -4.99 3.58 21.95
C LYS A 41 -4.77 2.21 21.31
N ALA A 42 -5.72 1.27 21.44
CA ALA A 42 -5.64 -0.04 20.82
C ALA A 42 -5.67 0.06 19.28
N LYS A 43 -6.55 0.89 18.70
CA LYS A 43 -6.57 1.16 17.26
C LYS A 43 -5.25 1.72 16.77
N CYS A 44 -4.66 2.69 17.50
CA CYS A 44 -3.33 3.23 17.16
C CYS A 44 -2.25 2.14 17.12
N LYS A 45 -2.22 1.23 18.11
CA LYS A 45 -1.27 0.10 18.12
C LYS A 45 -1.47 -0.85 16.92
N SER A 46 -2.71 -1.17 16.59
CA SER A 46 -3.01 -1.98 15.39
C SER A 46 -2.56 -1.29 14.10
N PHE A 47 -2.70 0.03 14.01
CA PHE A 47 -2.20 0.82 12.89
C PHE A 47 -0.68 0.80 12.77
N VAL A 48 0.03 0.93 13.89
CA VAL A 48 1.50 0.80 13.91
C VAL A 48 1.92 -0.56 13.37
N ALA A 49 1.36 -1.66 13.87
CA ALA A 49 1.69 -3.01 13.39
C ALA A 49 1.40 -3.20 11.89
N ARG A 50 0.32 -2.58 11.38
CA ARG A 50 0.01 -2.57 9.95
C ARG A 50 1.05 -1.81 9.14
N PHE A 51 1.49 -0.64 9.62
CA PHE A 51 2.52 0.14 8.94
C PHE A 51 3.88 -0.57 8.98
N GLU A 52 4.26 -1.20 10.09
CA GLU A 52 5.47 -2.01 10.17
C GLU A 52 5.47 -3.13 9.12
N THR A 53 4.35 -3.84 8.98
CA THR A 53 4.18 -4.87 7.95
C THR A 53 4.28 -4.29 6.55
N TYR A 54 3.61 -3.15 6.30
CA TYR A 54 3.64 -2.48 5.00
C TYR A 54 5.05 -2.02 4.63
N ILE A 55 5.76 -1.38 5.57
CA ILE A 55 7.14 -0.94 5.41
C ILE A 55 8.07 -2.14 5.16
N ALA A 56 7.90 -3.24 5.89
CA ALA A 56 8.68 -4.46 5.67
C ALA A 56 8.50 -5.00 4.24
N ASN A 57 7.26 -5.08 3.75
CA ASN A 57 6.98 -5.51 2.38
C ASN A 57 7.61 -4.58 1.33
N LEU A 58 7.52 -3.26 1.53
CA LEU A 58 8.17 -2.29 0.64
C LEU A 58 9.69 -2.44 0.65
N ASN A 59 10.30 -2.67 1.82
CA ASN A 59 11.72 -2.90 1.94
C ASN A 59 12.18 -4.16 1.22
N VAL A 60 11.38 -5.24 1.19
CA VAL A 60 11.67 -6.42 0.37
C VAL A 60 11.78 -6.02 -1.11
N ILE A 61 10.83 -5.23 -1.61
CA ILE A 61 10.84 -4.78 -3.01
C ILE A 61 12.05 -3.88 -3.29
N ILE A 62 12.30 -2.88 -2.45
CA ILE A 62 13.43 -1.94 -2.61
C ILE A 62 14.78 -2.69 -2.68
N ASN A 63 14.92 -3.77 -1.90
CA ASN A 63 16.16 -4.52 -1.78
C ASN A 63 16.21 -5.79 -2.67
N SER A 64 15.25 -5.98 -3.57
CA SER A 64 15.15 -7.20 -4.40
C SER A 64 16.13 -7.27 -5.58
N GLY A 65 16.87 -6.20 -5.87
CA GLY A 65 17.85 -6.15 -6.97
C GLY A 65 17.23 -6.51 -8.33
N ASP A 66 17.89 -7.39 -9.08
CA ASP A 66 17.47 -7.80 -10.43
C ASP A 66 16.21 -8.66 -10.46
N GLU A 67 15.78 -9.22 -9.31
CA GLU A 67 14.59 -10.06 -9.23
C GLU A 67 13.32 -9.27 -9.59
N LEU A 68 13.21 -8.02 -9.15
CA LEU A 68 12.09 -7.15 -9.52
C LEU A 68 12.02 -6.92 -11.03
N ALA A 69 13.15 -6.67 -11.69
CA ALA A 69 13.20 -6.51 -13.14
C ALA A 69 12.81 -7.80 -13.88
N SER A 70 13.18 -8.97 -13.34
CA SER A 70 12.75 -10.27 -13.85
C SER A 70 11.23 -10.45 -13.75
N GLU A 71 10.64 -10.21 -12.58
CA GLU A 71 9.19 -10.35 -12.37
C GLU A 71 8.38 -9.34 -13.18
N MET A 72 8.86 -8.10 -13.33
CA MET A 72 8.24 -7.11 -14.21
C MET A 72 8.23 -7.56 -15.68
N ARG A 73 9.33 -8.17 -16.17
CA ARG A 73 9.40 -8.73 -17.53
C ARG A 73 8.40 -9.87 -17.71
N LYS A 74 8.36 -10.82 -16.77
CA LYS A 74 7.38 -11.93 -16.79
C LYS A 74 5.95 -11.40 -16.80
N ALA A 75 5.63 -10.41 -15.97
CA ALA A 75 4.30 -9.80 -15.92
C ALA A 75 3.92 -9.07 -17.21
N ARG A 76 4.88 -8.46 -17.90
CA ARG A 76 4.65 -7.86 -19.23
C ARG A 76 4.33 -8.93 -20.28
N VAL A 77 5.14 -10.00 -20.32
CA VAL A 77 4.92 -11.11 -21.27
C VAL A 77 3.57 -11.77 -21.04
N LYS A 78 3.19 -12.04 -19.77
CA LYS A 78 1.86 -12.59 -19.43
C LYS A 78 0.73 -11.72 -19.97
N ARG A 79 0.79 -10.40 -19.77
CA ARG A 79 -0.24 -9.47 -20.26
C ARG A 79 -0.33 -9.44 -21.78
N LEU A 80 0.81 -9.44 -22.47
CA LEU A 80 0.84 -9.50 -23.93
C LEU A 80 0.24 -10.80 -24.44
N TYR A 81 0.66 -11.94 -23.89
CA TYR A 81 0.15 -13.25 -24.27
C TYR A 81 -1.36 -13.40 -24.01
N SER A 82 -1.88 -12.85 -22.90
CA SER A 82 -3.32 -12.83 -22.62
C SER A 82 -4.14 -11.96 -23.58
N ALA A 83 -3.50 -10.99 -24.27
CA ALA A 83 -4.17 -10.11 -25.22
C ALA A 83 -4.27 -10.72 -26.63
N LEU A 84 -3.52 -11.80 -26.91
CA LEU A 84 -3.54 -12.49 -28.20
C LEU A 84 -4.79 -13.35 -28.36
N ASP A 85 -5.19 -13.57 -29.61
CA ASP A 85 -6.18 -14.59 -29.94
C ASP A 85 -5.58 -16.01 -29.90
N GLU A 86 -6.44 -17.03 -30.02
CA GLU A 86 -5.99 -18.43 -29.90
C GLU A 86 -5.07 -18.86 -31.04
N ASN A 87 -5.25 -18.34 -32.25
CA ASN A 87 -4.37 -18.67 -33.38
C ASN A 87 -2.98 -18.06 -33.16
N GLU A 88 -2.92 -16.79 -32.75
CA GLU A 88 -1.67 -16.10 -32.41
C GLU A 88 -0.92 -16.81 -31.26
N LYS A 89 -1.64 -17.35 -30.28
CA LYS A 89 -1.05 -18.14 -29.19
C LYS A 89 -0.49 -19.47 -29.69
N GLU A 90 -1.20 -20.18 -30.56
CA GLU A 90 -0.72 -21.42 -31.17
C GLU A 90 0.52 -21.18 -32.03
N ASP A 91 0.57 -20.09 -32.80
CA ASP A 91 1.75 -19.69 -33.57
C ASP A 91 2.97 -19.44 -32.65
N ILE A 92 2.77 -18.77 -31.51
CA ILE A 92 3.83 -18.59 -30.52
C ILE A 92 4.29 -19.92 -29.92
N LYS A 93 3.37 -20.83 -29.59
CA LYS A 93 3.75 -22.17 -29.09
C LYS A 93 4.56 -22.93 -30.13
N ALA A 94 4.17 -22.85 -31.40
CA ALA A 94 4.90 -23.48 -32.50
C ALA A 94 6.32 -22.89 -32.70
N LEU A 95 6.50 -21.59 -32.49
CA LEU A 95 7.81 -20.92 -32.56
C LEU A 95 8.75 -21.25 -31.39
N LEU A 96 8.19 -21.66 -30.24
CA LEU A 96 8.94 -21.96 -29.02
C LEU A 96 9.23 -23.46 -28.82
N ASN A 97 8.61 -24.32 -29.64
CA ASN A 97 8.86 -25.77 -29.70
C ASN A 97 10.10 -26.09 -30.57
#